data_AF-A0A3P6TF63-F1
#
_entry.id   AF-A0A3P6TF63-F1
#
_cell.length_a   1.000
_cell.length_b   1.000
_cell.length_c   1.000
_cell.angle_alpha   90.00
_cell.angle_beta   90.00
_cell.angle_gamma   90.00
#
_symmetry.space_group_name_H-M   'P 1'
#
loop_
_entity.id
_entity.type
_entity.pdbx_description
1 polymer ?
#
loop_
_entity_poly.entity_id
_entity_poly.type
_entity_poly.pdbx_seq_one_letter_code
_entity_poly.pdbx_strand_id
1 'polypeptide(L)'
;MKGYIRGTALLTAYLVRPFDKEGCQITYLSHSDPKGKLPTWLVNRLTRVIAPKIVKKLHKACIAYPEWKRHNQPNLKPWIYAEQQVDFPRVDLAKCQPQEYEQEVIDESSAPPSKAVDDEDDD
;
A
#
# COMPACT_ATOMS: atom_id res chain seq x y z
N MET A 1 -3.24 -12.15 -20.10
CA MET A 1 -2.82 -12.45 -18.71
C MET A 1 -3.60 -13.67 -18.24
N LYS A 2 -2.95 -14.83 -18.11
CA LYS A 2 -3.52 -16.02 -17.46
C LYS A 2 -2.72 -16.25 -16.17
N GLY A 3 -3.40 -16.51 -15.05
CA GLY A 3 -2.76 -16.82 -13.76
C GLY A 3 -2.79 -15.72 -12.69
N TYR A 4 -3.34 -14.54 -12.97
CA TYR A 4 -3.48 -13.46 -11.98
C TYR A 4 -4.93 -13.00 -11.88
N ILE A 5 -5.35 -12.67 -10.66
CA ILE A 5 -6.64 -12.06 -10.38
C ILE A 5 -6.42 -10.55 -10.30
N ARG A 6 -7.21 -9.77 -11.05
CA ARG A 6 -7.15 -8.31 -10.98
C ARG A 6 -7.89 -7.83 -9.74
N GLY A 7 -7.12 -7.53 -8.70
CA GLY A 7 -7.62 -6.81 -7.53
C GLY A 7 -7.95 -5.34 -7.87
N THR A 8 -8.75 -4.73 -7.01
CA THR A 8 -9.20 -3.34 -7.11
C THR A 8 -8.73 -2.57 -5.88
N ALA A 9 -7.94 -1.52 -6.07
CA ALA A 9 -7.57 -0.61 -4.99
C ALA A 9 -8.50 0.61 -5.03
N LEU A 10 -9.52 0.60 -4.17
CA LEU A 10 -10.54 1.66 -4.10
C LEU A 10 -9.95 2.95 -3.55
N LEU A 11 -9.13 2.83 -2.50
CA LEU A 11 -8.39 3.93 -1.91
C LEU A 11 -7.09 3.40 -1.34
N THR A 12 -5.98 4.07 -1.63
CA THR A 12 -4.71 3.86 -0.93
C THR A 12 -4.07 5.21 -0.70
N ALA A 13 -3.70 5.48 0.55
CA ALA A 13 -3.11 6.74 0.93
C ALA A 13 -2.04 6.55 2.00
N TYR A 14 -1.03 7.41 1.94
CA TYR A 14 0.02 7.54 2.94
C TYR A 14 0.02 8.98 3.43
N LEU A 15 -0.14 9.16 4.73
CA LEU A 15 0.06 10.45 5.39
C LEU A 15 1.35 10.36 6.21
N VAL A 16 2.35 11.15 5.82
CA VAL A 16 3.63 11.24 6.52
C VAL A 16 3.69 12.57 7.25
N ARG A 17 3.92 12.53 8.57
CA ARG A 17 4.05 13.72 9.42
C ARG A 17 5.37 13.70 10.16
N PRO A 18 6.02 14.86 10.38
CA PRO A 18 7.18 14.91 11.27
C PRO A 18 6.78 14.43 12.67
N PHE A 19 7.68 13.68 13.31
CA PHE A 19 7.52 13.22 14.68
C PHE A 19 8.71 13.74 15.49
N ASP A 20 8.43 14.63 16.42
CA ASP A 20 9.38 15.28 17.34
C ASP A 20 10.72 15.67 16.67
N LYS A 21 11.85 15.40 17.33
CA LYS A 21 13.19 15.78 16.85
C LYS A 21 13.77 14.79 15.83
N GLU A 22 13.31 13.53 15.83
CA GLU A 22 13.83 12.47 14.97
C GLU A 22 12.71 11.54 14.48
N GLY A 23 12.63 11.36 13.16
CA GLY A 23 11.71 10.41 12.52
C GLY A 23 10.42 11.02 11.99
N CYS A 24 9.44 10.14 11.74
CA CYS A 24 8.13 10.53 11.21
C CYS A 24 7.04 9.55 11.67
N GLN A 25 5.82 10.05 11.75
CA GLN A 25 4.63 9.22 11.89
C GLN A 25 4.04 8.97 10.49
N ILE A 26 3.85 7.71 10.15
CA ILE A 26 3.19 7.30 8.91
C ILE A 26 1.82 6.73 9.26
N THR A 27 0.76 7.27 8.65
CA THR A 27 -0.57 6.66 8.63
C THR A 27 -0.79 6.05 7.25
N TYR A 28 -1.02 4.74 7.21
CA TYR A 28 -1.34 4.00 6.00
C TYR A 28 -2.83 3.67 5.97
N LEU A 29 -3.52 4.11 4.93
CA LEU A 29 -4.92 3.80 4.67
C LEU A 29 -5.01 2.95 3.40
N SER A 30 -5.69 1.82 3.48
CA SER A 30 -5.94 0.96 2.33
C SER A 30 -7.35 0.41 2.38
N HIS A 31 -8.07 0.62 1.28
CA HIS A 31 -9.35 0.01 0.98
C HIS A 31 -9.19 -0.66 -0.38
N SER A 32 -9.08 -1.99 -0.36
CA SER A 32 -8.82 -2.78 -1.55
C SER A 32 -9.66 -4.06 -1.53
N ASP A 33 -10.15 -4.44 -2.70
CA ASP A 33 -10.82 -5.72 -2.95
C ASP A 33 -9.87 -6.61 -3.77
N PRO A 34 -9.27 -7.66 -3.19
CA PRO A 34 -8.38 -8.55 -3.93
C PRO A 34 -9.10 -9.35 -5.04
N LYS A 35 -10.44 -9.32 -5.07
CA LYS A 35 -11.32 -10.10 -5.95
C LYS A 35 -11.07 -11.61 -5.80
N GLY A 36 -11.72 -12.41 -6.65
CA GLY A 36 -11.57 -13.86 -6.66
C GLY A 36 -12.53 -14.58 -5.72
N LYS A 37 -12.16 -15.79 -5.29
CA LYS A 37 -13.00 -16.68 -4.46
C LYS A 37 -12.67 -16.58 -2.96
N LEU A 38 -12.09 -15.47 -2.51
CA LEU A 38 -11.74 -15.28 -1.10
C LEU A 38 -12.99 -14.85 -0.32
N PRO A 39 -13.35 -15.53 0.78
CA PRO A 39 -14.41 -15.03 1.66
C PRO A 39 -14.04 -13.66 2.25
N THR A 40 -15.02 -12.76 2.36
CA THR A 40 -14.79 -11.38 2.85
C THR A 40 -14.19 -11.33 4.27
N TRP A 41 -14.63 -12.22 5.17
CA TRP A 41 -14.06 -12.34 6.52
C TRP A 41 -12.54 -12.60 6.49
N LEU A 42 -12.07 -13.34 5.48
CA LEU A 42 -10.66 -13.65 5.30
C LEU A 42 -9.90 -12.43 4.75
N VAL A 43 -10.52 -11.61 3.90
CA VAL A 43 -9.93 -10.36 3.38
C VAL A 43 -9.68 -9.36 4.50
N ASN A 44 -10.65 -9.16 5.39
CA ASN A 44 -10.52 -8.26 6.54
C ASN A 44 -9.46 -8.75 7.54
N ARG A 45 -9.44 -10.07 7.81
CA ARG A 45 -8.41 -10.68 8.65
C ARG A 45 -7.02 -10.54 8.04
N LEU A 46 -6.89 -10.83 6.76
CA LEU A 46 -5.61 -10.77 6.04
C LEU A 46 -5.07 -9.34 6.01
N THR A 47 -5.93 -8.35 5.76
CA THR A 47 -5.54 -6.93 5.76
C THR A 47 -5.00 -6.48 7.12
N ARG A 48 -5.65 -6.89 8.22
CA ARG A 48 -5.18 -6.59 9.59
C ARG A 48 -3.81 -7.18 9.92
N VAL A 49 -3.50 -8.37 9.41
CA VAL A 49 -2.21 -9.04 9.67
C VAL A 49 -1.11 -8.53 8.72
N ILE A 50 -1.45 -8.24 7.47
CA ILE A 50 -0.47 -7.79 6.47
C ILE A 50 -0.04 -6.35 6.71
N ALA A 51 -0.95 -5.45 7.14
CA ALA A 51 -0.63 -4.04 7.29
C ALA A 51 0.56 -3.78 8.25
N PRO A 52 0.62 -4.36 9.48
CA PRO A 52 1.77 -4.21 10.36
C PRO A 52 3.07 -4.74 9.74
N LYS A 53 3.02 -5.88 9.04
CA LYS A 53 4.19 -6.48 8.37
C LYS A 53 4.71 -5.58 7.24
N ILE A 54 3.83 -4.96 6.46
CA ILE A 54 4.20 -3.97 5.43
C ILE A 54 4.89 -2.77 6.08
N VAL A 55 4.32 -2.22 7.15
CA VAL A 55 4.90 -1.05 7.84
C VAL A 55 6.27 -1.38 8.45
N LYS A 56 6.43 -2.55 9.10
CA LYS A 56 7.73 -3.03 9.62
C LYS A 56 8.77 -3.15 8.50
N LYS A 57 8.42 -3.73 7.35
CA LYS A 57 9.33 -3.85 6.18
C LYS A 57 9.67 -2.49 5.58
N LEU A 58 8.70 -1.59 5.45
CA LEU A 58 8.92 -0.22 4.98
C LEU A 58 9.91 0.52 5.90
N HIS A 59 9.75 0.38 7.22
CA HIS A 59 10.68 0.96 8.18
C HIS A 59 12.12 0.44 7.99
N LYS A 60 12.31 -0.89 7.90
CA LYS A 60 13.63 -1.49 7.60
C LYS A 60 14.21 -0.93 6.29
N ALA A 61 13.39 -0.77 5.25
CA ALA A 61 13.80 -0.19 3.97
C ALA A 61 14.19 1.29 4.07
N CYS A 62 13.45 2.10 4.85
CA CYS A 62 13.78 3.52 5.06
C CYS A 62 15.15 3.72 5.71
N ILE A 63 15.51 2.87 6.68
CA ILE A 63 16.83 2.90 7.32
C ILE A 63 17.94 2.55 6.33
N ALA A 64 17.71 1.54 5.48
CA ALA A 64 18.69 1.11 4.48
C ALA A 64 18.78 2.04 3.24
N TYR A 65 17.74 2.85 2.99
CA TYR A 65 17.60 3.60 1.75
C TYR A 65 18.73 4.61 1.46
N PRO A 66 19.25 5.40 2.42
CA PRO A 66 20.34 6.34 2.14
C PRO A 66 21.60 5.66 1.58
N GLU A 67 21.97 4.52 2.17
CA GLU A 67 23.11 3.70 1.74
C GLU A 67 22.90 3.14 0.34
N TRP A 68 21.73 2.53 0.12
CA TRP A 68 21.37 2.00 -1.20
C TRP A 68 21.35 3.10 -2.25
N LYS A 69 20.74 4.26 -1.95
CA LYS A 69 20.57 5.35 -2.92
C LYS A 69 21.90 5.97 -3.33
N ARG A 70 22.91 5.99 -2.44
CA ARG A 70 24.28 6.42 -2.75
C ARG A 70 24.90 5.62 -3.91
N HIS A 71 24.56 4.34 -4.00
CA HIS A 71 25.06 3.43 -5.03
C HIS A 71 24.13 3.30 -6.26
N ASN A 72 22.94 3.89 -6.22
CA ASN A 72 21.90 3.69 -7.23
C ASN A 72 21.37 5.04 -7.75
N GLN A 73 22.22 5.72 -8.53
CA GLN A 73 21.94 7.03 -9.14
C GLN A 73 21.45 8.04 -8.08
N PRO A 74 22.34 8.51 -7.18
CA PRO A 74 21.96 9.29 -6.00
C PRO A 74 21.19 10.58 -6.33
N ASN A 75 21.49 11.17 -7.50
CA ASN A 75 20.90 12.43 -7.95
C ASN A 75 19.59 12.26 -8.73
N LEU A 76 19.24 11.03 -9.17
CA LEU A 76 17.98 10.78 -9.85
C LEU A 76 16.85 10.67 -8.81
N LYS A 77 16.10 11.76 -8.63
CA LYS A 77 14.96 11.89 -7.73
C LYS A 77 13.82 12.64 -8.45
N PRO A 78 13.20 12.04 -9.49
CA PRO A 78 12.18 12.70 -10.30
C PRO A 78 10.94 13.14 -9.51
N TRP A 79 10.68 12.53 -8.34
CA TRP A 79 9.61 12.94 -7.42
C TRP A 79 9.92 14.22 -6.63
N ILE A 80 11.18 14.68 -6.63
CA ILE A 80 11.61 15.96 -6.05
C ILE A 80 11.87 16.99 -7.17
N TYR A 81 12.51 16.54 -8.25
CA TYR A 81 12.99 17.36 -9.37
C TYR A 81 12.22 17.00 -10.65
N ALA A 82 11.15 17.74 -10.92
CA ALA A 82 10.21 17.43 -12.01
C ALA A 82 10.85 17.51 -13.41
N GLU A 83 11.91 18.30 -13.59
CA GLU A 83 12.69 18.40 -14.82
C GLU A 83 13.34 17.06 -15.23
N GLN A 84 13.52 16.13 -14.28
CA GLN A 84 14.01 14.79 -14.58
C GLN A 84 12.94 13.88 -15.24
N GLN A 85 11.70 14.36 -15.38
CA GLN A 85 10.58 13.62 -15.98
C GLN A 85 10.25 14.09 -17.41
N VAL A 86 11.09 14.90 -18.05
CA VAL A 86 10.80 15.46 -19.39
C VAL A 86 10.54 14.37 -20.42
N ASP A 87 11.31 13.28 -20.38
CA ASP A 87 11.19 12.16 -21.33
C ASP A 87 10.12 11.12 -20.95
N PHE A 88 9.41 11.30 -19.83
CA PHE A 88 8.42 10.32 -19.39
C PHE A 88 7.14 10.42 -20.26
N PRO A 89 6.54 9.29 -20.67
CA PRO A 89 5.31 9.30 -21.44
C PRO A 89 4.21 10.04 -20.68
N ARG A 90 3.52 10.95 -21.36
CA ARG A 90 2.40 11.69 -20.78
C ARG A 90 1.11 10.90 -20.97
N VAL A 91 0.32 10.83 -19.90
CA VAL A 91 -1.01 10.22 -19.94
C VAL A 91 -1.98 11.24 -20.52
N ASP A 92 -2.67 10.84 -21.59
CA ASP A 92 -3.79 11.59 -22.14
C ASP A 92 -5.05 11.20 -21.37
N LEU A 93 -5.52 12.11 -20.50
CA LEU A 93 -6.69 11.87 -19.65
C LEU A 93 -7.96 11.61 -20.46
N ALA A 94 -8.06 12.11 -21.70
CA ALA A 94 -9.21 11.84 -22.57
C ALA A 94 -9.29 10.37 -23.03
N LYS A 95 -8.17 9.64 -22.96
CA LYS A 95 -8.10 8.20 -23.24
C LYS A 95 -8.30 7.34 -21.98
N CYS A 96 -8.37 7.96 -20.80
CA CYS A 96 -8.66 7.26 -19.56
C CYS A 96 -10.16 7.05 -19.41
N GLN A 97 -10.55 5.86 -18.94
CA GLN A 97 -11.93 5.57 -18.56
C GLN A 97 -12.02 5.58 -17.03
N PRO A 98 -13.01 6.27 -16.44
CA PRO A 98 -13.27 6.13 -15.02
C PRO A 98 -13.64 4.69 -14.71
N GLN A 99 -13.04 4.13 -13.68
CA GLN A 99 -13.43 2.83 -13.17
C GLN A 99 -14.60 3.04 -12.22
N GLU A 100 -15.79 2.60 -12.62
CA GLU A 100 -16.91 2.46 -11.69
C GLU A 100 -16.67 1.22 -10.81
N TYR A 101 -16.86 1.41 -9.51
CA TYR A 101 -16.66 0.37 -8.52
C TYR A 101 -18.01 -0.04 -7.95
N GLU A 102 -18.49 -1.22 -8.30
CA GLU A 102 -19.60 -1.85 -7.60
C GLU A 102 -19.07 -2.49 -6.31
N GLN A 103 -19.57 -1.99 -5.17
CA GLN A 103 -19.22 -2.52 -3.86
C GLN A 103 -20.44 -3.25 -3.28
N GLU A 104 -20.26 -4.53 -2.97
CA GLU A 104 -21.23 -5.26 -2.16
C GLU A 104 -21.12 -4.76 -0.71
N VAL A 105 -22.20 -4.21 -0.17
CA VAL A 105 -22.29 -3.84 1.25
C VAL A 105 -22.57 -5.12 2.03
N ILE A 106 -21.57 -5.62 2.74
CA ILE A 106 -21.64 -6.87 3.49
C ILE A 106 -21.81 -6.55 4.97
N ASP A 107 -22.90 -7.02 5.57
CA ASP A 107 -23.17 -6.86 7.00
C ASP A 107 -22.39 -7.90 7.82
N GLU A 108 -21.27 -7.47 8.41
CA GLU A 108 -20.43 -8.29 9.29
C GLU A 108 -20.81 -8.18 10.78
N SER A 109 -21.99 -7.61 11.12
CA SER A 109 -22.43 -7.44 12.52
C SER A 109 -22.52 -8.73 13.32
N SER A 110 -22.69 -9.87 12.64
CA SER A 110 -22.77 -11.22 13.23
C SER A 110 -21.46 -12.01 13.16
N ALA A 111 -20.37 -11.43 12.65
CA ALA A 111 -19.09 -12.11 12.54
C ALA A 111 -18.47 -12.38 13.92
N PRO A 112 -17.95 -13.59 14.19
CA PRO A 112 -17.35 -13.90 15.48
C PRO A 112 -16.09 -13.05 15.72
N PRO A 113 -15.81 -12.65 16.98
CA PRO A 113 -14.63 -11.86 17.32
C PRO A 113 -13.36 -12.64 16.97
N SER A 114 -12.45 -12.01 16.25
CA SER A 114 -11.18 -12.62 15.86
C SER A 114 -10.29 -12.85 17.08
N LYS A 115 -9.80 -14.09 17.25
CA LYS A 115 -8.72 -14.39 18.20
C LYS A 115 -7.51 -13.51 17.88
N ALA A 116 -6.91 -12.91 18.91
CA ALA A 116 -5.64 -12.20 18.80
C ALA A 116 -4.63 -13.13 18.11
N VAL A 117 -3.97 -12.63 17.07
CA VAL A 117 -2.88 -13.35 16.43
C VAL A 117 -1.68 -13.05 17.30
N ASP A 118 -1.15 -14.05 18.00
CA ASP A 118 0.15 -13.93 18.66
C ASP A 118 1.17 -13.57 17.57
N ASP A 119 1.82 -12.42 17.75
CA ASP A 119 2.92 -11.96 16.92
C ASP A 119 4.08 -12.95 17.10
N GLU A 120 4.12 -14.02 16.29
CA GLU A 120 5.36 -14.76 16.10
C GLU A 120 6.34 -13.81 15.39
N ASP A 121 7.26 -13.27 16.19
CA ASP A 121 8.46 -12.57 15.77
C ASP A 121 9.35 -13.55 14.98
N ASP A 122 9.15 -13.61 13.66
CA ASP A 122 10.17 -14.11 12.74
C ASP A 122 11.21 -13.00 12.55
N ASP A 123 12.42 -13.26 13.10
CA ASP A 123 13.65 -12.45 13.06
C ASP A 123 13.97 -11.77 11.70
#